data_AF-A0A285VHF0-F1
#
_entry.id   AF-A0A285VHF0-F1
#
_cell.length_a   1.000
_cell.length_b   1.000
_cell.length_c   1.000
_cell.angle_alpha   90.00
_cell.angle_beta   90.00
_cell.angle_gamma   90.00
#
_symmetry.space_group_name_H-M   'P 1'
#
loop_
_entity.id
_entity.type
_entity.pdbx_description
1 polymer ?
#
loop_
_entity_poly.entity_id
_entity_poly.type
_entity_poly.pdbx_seq_one_letter_code
_entity_poly.pdbx_strand_id
1 'polypeptide(L)'
;MVDSRMTIMGNLTRDPQLRIGSRSGEPFAVLAVAVNNRRHDKESGRWVTTGTTFFDVLCWRDMGANALLTFKKGDPVIAHGRFRLSEWSTEKGTRANATIDADAVGPDVSFGTASFAKGSVGYGLDRVDEYHPEEEIPDADRLEEYADENGEVSDEAAAELLAHEPAA
;
A
#
# COMPACT_ATOMS: atom_id res chain seq x y z
N MET A 1 12.83 -25.20 -4.52
CA MET A 1 12.08 -24.58 -3.43
C MET A 1 10.64 -24.45 -3.91
N VAL A 2 9.65 -24.90 -3.12
CA VAL A 2 8.23 -24.85 -3.51
C VAL A 2 7.67 -23.55 -2.97
N ASP A 3 7.28 -22.64 -3.85
CA ASP A 3 6.69 -21.35 -3.48
C ASP A 3 5.16 -21.43 -3.63
N SER A 4 4.43 -21.01 -2.60
CA SER A 4 2.98 -20.89 -2.68
C SER A 4 2.59 -19.73 -3.59
N ARG A 5 1.92 -20.02 -4.71
CA ARG A 5 1.37 -18.98 -5.58
C ARG A 5 -0.10 -18.70 -5.26
N MET A 6 -0.46 -17.43 -5.34
CA MET A 6 -1.82 -16.96 -5.07
C MET A 6 -2.25 -15.93 -6.12
N THR A 7 -3.54 -15.92 -6.43
CA THR A 7 -4.18 -14.88 -7.23
C THR A 7 -5.21 -14.17 -6.35
N ILE A 8 -5.20 -12.84 -6.37
CA ILE A 8 -6.19 -12.01 -5.69
C ILE A 8 -6.87 -11.05 -6.65
N MET A 9 -8.10 -10.67 -6.31
CA MET A 9 -8.85 -9.59 -6.96
C MET A 9 -9.42 -8.68 -5.89
N GLY A 10 -9.23 -7.38 -6.05
CA GLY A 10 -9.63 -6.38 -5.04
C GLY A 10 -9.44 -4.96 -5.54
N ASN A 11 -9.50 -4.00 -4.62
CA ASN A 11 -9.33 -2.58 -4.93
C ASN A 11 -8.14 -1.99 -4.18
N LEU A 12 -7.45 -1.03 -4.79
CA LEU A 12 -6.40 -0.28 -4.11
C LEU A 12 -7.00 0.58 -2.99
N THR A 13 -6.43 0.51 -1.79
CA THR A 13 -6.87 1.31 -0.64
C THR A 13 -6.26 2.71 -0.63
N ARG A 14 -5.14 2.88 -1.32
CA ARG A 14 -4.34 4.11 -1.45
C ARG A 14 -3.56 4.08 -2.76
N ASP A 15 -2.98 5.21 -3.15
CA ASP A 15 -2.13 5.29 -4.34
C ASP A 15 -0.89 4.38 -4.20
N PRO A 16 -0.40 3.78 -5.30
CA PRO A 16 0.81 2.97 -5.26
C PRO A 16 2.01 3.78 -4.75
N GLN A 17 2.84 3.17 -3.91
CA GLN A 17 4.05 3.82 -3.38
C GLN A 17 5.32 3.24 -3.97
N LEU A 18 6.24 4.12 -4.35
CA LEU A 18 7.61 3.74 -4.68
C LEU A 18 8.38 3.49 -3.38
N ARG A 19 9.06 2.35 -3.32
CA ARG A 19 9.91 1.93 -2.20
C ARG A 19 11.24 1.43 -2.76
N ILE A 20 12.27 1.44 -1.93
CA ILE A 20 13.59 0.90 -2.26
C ILE A 20 13.88 -0.25 -1.30
N GLY A 21 14.32 -1.39 -1.83
CA GLY A 21 14.61 -2.56 -1.01
C GLY A 21 15.83 -2.30 -0.13
N SER A 22 15.66 -2.27 1.19
CA SER A 22 16.75 -1.89 2.13
C SER A 22 18.01 -2.75 2.03
N ARG A 23 17.93 -3.98 1.48
CA ARG A 23 19.10 -4.86 1.26
C ARG A 23 19.58 -4.91 -0.18
N SER A 24 18.69 -4.79 -1.15
CA SER A 24 19.01 -4.93 -2.57
C SER A 24 19.33 -3.58 -3.24
N GLY A 25 18.84 -2.48 -2.68
CA GLY A 25 18.82 -1.16 -3.33
C GLY A 25 17.88 -1.10 -4.54
N GLU A 26 17.09 -2.14 -4.80
CA GLU A 26 16.29 -2.23 -6.01
C GLU A 26 14.91 -1.58 -5.78
N PRO A 27 14.46 -0.67 -6.67
CA PRO A 27 13.17 -0.01 -6.53
C PRO A 27 12.02 -0.97 -6.85
N PHE A 28 10.92 -0.79 -6.13
CA PHE A 28 9.68 -1.52 -6.33
C PHE A 28 8.46 -0.67 -5.96
N ALA A 29 7.31 -1.01 -6.54
CA ALA A 29 6.03 -0.41 -6.17
C ALA A 29 5.29 -1.30 -5.19
N VAL A 30 4.60 -0.69 -4.22
CA VAL A 30 3.67 -1.34 -3.30
C VAL A 30 2.26 -0.95 -3.65
N LEU A 31 1.43 -1.92 -4.03
CA LEU A 31 -0.01 -1.74 -4.15
C LEU A 31 -0.70 -2.34 -2.93
N ALA A 32 -1.35 -1.51 -2.12
CA ALA A 32 -2.14 -1.97 -0.98
C ALA A 32 -3.55 -2.34 -1.44
N VAL A 33 -3.86 -3.63 -1.47
CA VAL A 33 -5.10 -4.18 -2.05
C VAL A 33 -6.02 -4.72 -0.97
N ALA A 34 -7.26 -4.24 -0.96
CA ALA A 34 -8.34 -4.78 -0.16
C ALA A 34 -9.13 -5.83 -0.96
N VAL A 35 -9.19 -7.05 -0.43
CA VAL A 35 -9.95 -8.18 -0.98
C VAL A 35 -11.17 -8.43 -0.11
N ASN A 36 -12.36 -8.18 -0.66
CA ASN A 36 -13.61 -8.41 0.05
C ASN A 36 -14.03 -9.88 -0.06
N ASN A 37 -14.05 -10.57 1.08
CA ASN A 37 -14.53 -11.94 1.17
C ASN A 37 -16.06 -11.93 1.13
N ARG A 38 -16.64 -12.56 0.11
CA ARG A 38 -18.10 -12.69 -0.04
C ARG A 38 -18.52 -14.12 0.21
N ARG A 39 -19.57 -14.30 1.01
CA ARG A 39 -20.22 -15.59 1.26
C ARG A 39 -21.65 -15.51 0.75
N HIS A 40 -22.10 -16.59 0.11
CA HIS A 40 -23.51 -16.73 -0.22
C HIS A 40 -24.31 -17.08 1.05
N ASP A 41 -25.20 -16.17 1.44
CA ASP A 41 -26.17 -16.43 2.49
C ASP A 41 -27.35 -17.23 1.92
N LYS A 42 -27.58 -18.42 2.49
CA LYS A 42 -28.61 -19.35 2.02
C LYS A 42 -30.01 -18.91 2.41
N GLU A 43 -30.16 -18.10 3.46
CA GLU A 43 -31.47 -17.67 3.94
C GLU A 43 -32.01 -16.49 3.13
N SER A 44 -31.16 -15.48 2.88
CA SER A 44 -31.53 -14.31 2.07
C SER A 44 -31.33 -14.48 0.56
N GLY A 45 -30.61 -15.52 0.13
CA GLY A 45 -30.26 -15.76 -1.28
C GLY A 45 -29.30 -14.71 -1.87
N ARG A 46 -28.59 -13.97 -1.01
CA ARG A 46 -27.72 -12.86 -1.41
C ARG A 46 -26.27 -13.14 -1.04
N TRP A 47 -25.36 -12.53 -1.79
CA TRP A 47 -23.93 -12.51 -1.45
C TRP A 47 -23.65 -11.41 -0.42
N VAL A 48 -23.29 -11.82 0.80
CA VAL A 48 -22.93 -10.93 1.90
C VAL A 48 -21.40 -10.84 2.03
N THR A 49 -20.88 -9.66 2.32
CA THR A 49 -19.45 -9.49 2.64
C THR A 49 -19.22 -9.93 4.07
N THR A 50 -18.31 -10.87 4.29
CA THR A 50 -18.01 -11.45 5.61
C THR A 50 -16.75 -10.88 6.24
N GLY A 51 -15.94 -10.17 5.48
CA GLY A 51 -14.72 -9.53 5.95
C GLY A 51 -13.87 -9.04 4.79
N THR A 52 -12.81 -8.33 5.11
CA THR A 52 -11.85 -7.80 4.15
C THR A 52 -10.45 -8.23 4.56
N THR A 53 -9.72 -8.81 3.63
CA THR A 53 -8.30 -9.12 3.80
C THR A 53 -7.47 -8.10 3.04
N PHE A 54 -6.42 -7.59 3.67
CA PHE A 54 -5.52 -6.61 3.05
C PHE A 54 -4.23 -7.31 2.65
N PHE A 55 -3.75 -6.99 1.44
CA PHE A 55 -2.50 -7.52 0.91
C PHE A 55 -1.62 -6.38 0.41
N ASP A 56 -0.32 -6.48 0.64
CA ASP A 56 0.67 -5.70 -0.08
C ASP A 56 1.12 -6.48 -1.32
N VAL A 57 0.88 -5.95 -2.51
CA VAL A 57 1.38 -6.52 -3.77
C VAL A 57 2.65 -5.78 -4.16
N LEU A 58 3.77 -6.51 -4.22
CA LEU A 58 5.09 -5.97 -4.53
C LEU A 58 5.38 -6.14 -6.02
N CYS A 59 5.56 -5.04 -6.73
CA CYS A 59 5.90 -5.02 -8.14
C CYS A 59 7.33 -4.51 -8.34
N TRP A 60 8.21 -5.40 -8.77
CA TRP A 60 9.64 -5.12 -8.91
C TRP A 60 10.00 -4.59 -10.30
N ARG A 61 11.12 -3.86 -10.41
CA ARG A 61 11.74 -3.46 -11.69
C ARG A 61 10.75 -2.70 -12.58
N ASP A 62 10.79 -2.89 -13.90
CA ASP A 62 9.91 -2.19 -14.85
C ASP A 62 8.41 -2.36 -14.52
N MET A 63 8.00 -3.48 -13.93
CA MET A 63 6.61 -3.69 -13.53
C MET A 63 6.18 -2.73 -12.43
N GLY A 64 7.06 -2.41 -11.47
CA GLY A 64 6.75 -1.42 -10.44
C GLY A 64 6.63 -0.01 -11.00
N ALA A 65 7.53 0.37 -11.92
CA ALA A 65 7.43 1.66 -12.61
C ALA A 65 6.12 1.79 -13.42
N ASN A 66 5.75 0.72 -14.13
CA ASN A 66 4.47 0.64 -14.83
C ASN A 66 3.28 0.72 -13.85
N ALA A 67 3.33 0.02 -12.71
CA ALA A 67 2.26 0.02 -11.72
C ALA A 67 2.01 1.41 -11.11
N LEU A 68 3.07 2.15 -10.81
CA LEU A 68 3.00 3.53 -10.31
C LEU A 68 2.31 4.49 -11.29
N LEU A 69 2.53 4.30 -12.60
CA LEU A 69 1.85 5.12 -13.62
C LEU A 69 0.44 4.64 -13.95
N THR A 70 0.17 3.34 -13.79
CA THR A 70 -1.08 2.72 -14.25
C THR A 70 -2.19 2.87 -13.23
N PHE A 71 -1.89 2.68 -11.94
CA PHE A 71 -2.91 2.53 -10.91
C PHE A 71 -2.99 3.72 -9.97
N LYS A 72 -4.19 3.95 -9.45
CA LYS A 72 -4.51 4.91 -8.40
C LYS A 72 -5.40 4.28 -7.34
N LYS A 73 -5.54 4.97 -6.21
CA LYS A 73 -6.48 4.61 -5.14
C LYS A 73 -7.87 4.31 -5.72
N GLY A 74 -8.44 3.18 -5.29
CA GLY A 74 -9.77 2.71 -5.70
C GLY A 74 -9.77 1.81 -6.92
N ASP A 75 -8.70 1.79 -7.73
CA ASP A 75 -8.66 1.00 -8.95
C ASP A 75 -8.85 -0.49 -8.66
N PRO A 76 -9.68 -1.19 -9.45
CA PRO A 76 -9.85 -2.63 -9.34
C PRO A 76 -8.66 -3.34 -9.99
N VAL A 77 -8.08 -4.32 -9.29
CA VAL A 77 -6.88 -5.02 -9.72
C VAL A 77 -7.01 -6.52 -9.58
N ILE A 78 -6.37 -7.22 -10.50
CA ILE A 78 -6.02 -8.64 -10.38
C ILE A 78 -4.50 -8.76 -10.26
N ALA A 79 -4.05 -9.51 -9.26
CA ALA A 79 -2.63 -9.77 -9.03
C ALA A 79 -2.38 -11.26 -8.87
N HIS A 80 -1.29 -11.75 -9.45
CA HIS A 80 -0.82 -13.13 -9.34
C HIS A 80 0.66 -13.14 -8.97
N GLY A 81 1.04 -13.99 -8.03
CA GLY A 81 2.43 -14.05 -7.60
C GLY A 81 2.69 -14.99 -6.44
N ARG A 82 3.87 -14.84 -5.84
CA ARG A 82 4.32 -15.65 -4.70
C ARG A 82 3.82 -15.04 -3.40
N PHE A 83 3.03 -15.80 -2.67
CA PHE A 83 2.49 -15.38 -1.38
C PHE A 83 3.52 -15.55 -0.27
N ARG A 84 3.63 -14.54 0.59
CA ARG A 84 4.39 -14.56 1.84
C ARG A 84 3.53 -14.02 2.97
N LEU A 85 3.59 -14.69 4.11
CA LEU A 85 3.06 -14.19 5.36
C LEU A 85 4.25 -13.96 6.29
N SER A 86 4.50 -12.70 6.66
CA SER A 86 5.50 -12.37 7.67
C SER A 86 4.79 -12.02 8.96
N GLU A 87 5.30 -12.54 10.07
CA GLU A 87 4.84 -12.23 11.41
C GLU A 87 5.96 -11.52 12.16
N TRP A 88 5.62 -10.48 12.92
CA TRP A 88 6.56 -9.82 13.81
C TRP A 88 5.90 -9.48 15.14
N SER A 89 6.71 -9.52 16.19
CA SER A 89 6.28 -9.18 17.54
C SER A 89 6.41 -7.69 17.76
N THR A 90 5.38 -7.09 18.31
CA THR A 90 5.38 -5.72 18.83
C THR A 90 5.08 -5.78 20.33
N GLU A 91 5.35 -4.70 21.07
CA GLU A 91 4.96 -4.59 22.49
C GLU A 91 3.46 -4.80 22.70
N LYS A 92 2.65 -4.52 21.68
CA LYS A 92 1.17 -4.66 21.66
C LYS A 92 0.70 -6.03 21.15
N GLY A 93 1.61 -6.97 20.91
CA GLY A 93 1.32 -8.34 20.43
C GLY A 93 1.88 -8.64 19.05
N THR A 94 1.56 -9.83 18.54
CA THR A 94 1.99 -10.29 17.21
C THR A 94 1.17 -9.64 16.11
N ARG A 95 1.86 -9.09 15.11
CA ARG A 95 1.27 -8.55 13.87
C ARG A 95 1.69 -9.45 12.71
N ALA A 96 0.87 -9.44 11.65
CA ALA A 96 1.15 -10.18 10.42
C ALA A 96 0.96 -9.27 9.20
N ASN A 97 1.81 -9.43 8.18
CA ASN A 97 1.66 -8.82 6.86
C ASN A 97 1.53 -9.94 5.81
N ALA A 98 0.46 -9.88 5.04
CA ALA A 98 0.19 -10.74 3.91
C ALA A 98 0.69 -10.04 2.63
N THR A 99 1.76 -10.55 2.05
CA THR A 99 2.43 -9.95 0.90
C THR A 99 2.39 -10.88 -0.31
N ILE A 100 2.30 -10.31 -1.51
CA ILE A 100 2.41 -11.04 -2.78
C ILE A 100 3.54 -10.41 -3.59
N ASP A 101 4.61 -11.15 -3.84
CA ASP A 101 5.57 -10.79 -4.88
C ASP A 101 4.93 -11.06 -6.23
N ALA A 102 4.55 -10.00 -6.95
CA ALA A 102 3.84 -10.15 -8.20
C ALA A 102 4.72 -10.80 -9.27
N ASP A 103 4.19 -11.86 -9.88
CA ASP A 103 4.63 -12.35 -11.19
C ASP A 103 3.85 -11.62 -12.31
N ALA A 104 2.61 -11.18 -12.03
CA ALA A 104 1.78 -10.37 -12.91
C ALA A 104 0.78 -9.50 -12.12
N VAL A 105 0.49 -8.30 -12.62
CA VAL A 105 -0.57 -7.41 -12.12
C VAL A 105 -1.27 -6.74 -13.30
N GLY A 106 -2.58 -6.52 -13.19
CA GLY A 106 -3.35 -5.83 -14.22
C GLY A 106 -4.66 -5.24 -13.67
N PRO A 107 -5.29 -4.32 -14.42
CA PRO A 107 -6.62 -3.82 -14.08
C PRO A 107 -7.65 -4.94 -14.19
N ASP A 108 -8.54 -5.02 -13.20
CA ASP A 108 -9.73 -5.87 -13.27
C ASP A 108 -10.83 -5.14 -14.05
N VAL A 109 -11.10 -5.62 -15.26
CA VAL A 109 -12.06 -5.05 -16.20
C VAL A 109 -13.49 -5.56 -16.01
N SER A 110 -13.78 -6.24 -14.90
CA SER A 110 -15.13 -6.76 -14.60
C SER A 110 -16.21 -5.66 -14.63
N PHE A 111 -15.85 -4.41 -14.32
CA PHE A 111 -16.77 -3.27 -14.28
C PHE A 111 -16.21 -2.01 -14.95
N GLY A 112 -15.20 -2.15 -15.82
CA GLY A 112 -14.53 -1.02 -16.43
C GLY A 112 -13.73 -1.40 -17.67
N THR A 113 -13.10 -0.40 -18.29
CA THR A 113 -12.26 -0.58 -19.48
C THR A 113 -10.84 -0.10 -19.20
N ALA A 114 -9.85 -0.75 -19.79
CA ALA A 114 -8.45 -0.35 -19.73
C ALA A 114 -7.83 -0.31 -21.13
N SER A 115 -6.85 0.57 -21.34
CA SER A 115 -6.06 0.66 -22.57
C SER A 115 -4.61 0.30 -22.30
N PHE A 116 -4.03 -0.56 -23.14
CA PHE A 116 -2.63 -0.96 -23.02
C PHE A 116 -1.75 -0.17 -23.99
N ALA A 117 -0.64 0.39 -23.49
CA ALA A 117 0.40 0.99 -24.30
C ALA A 117 1.73 0.26 -24.06
N LYS A 118 2.48 0.00 -25.13
CA LYS A 118 3.81 -0.61 -25.06
C LYS A 118 4.87 0.48 -24.94
N GLY A 119 5.70 0.44 -23.90
CA GLY A 119 6.82 1.35 -23.70
C GLY A 119 7.71 0.91 -22.54
N SER A 120 8.93 1.47 -22.45
CA SER A 120 9.76 1.35 -21.24
C SER A 120 9.46 2.53 -20.32
N VAL A 121 8.90 2.26 -19.15
CA VAL A 121 8.78 3.24 -18.08
C VAL A 121 9.94 3.01 -17.14
N GLY A 122 10.80 4.03 -16.98
CA GLY A 122 11.79 4.06 -15.91
C GLY A 122 11.20 4.68 -14.64
N TYR A 123 11.78 4.39 -13.49
CA TYR A 123 11.48 5.13 -12.27
C TYR A 123 12.03 6.57 -12.39
N GLY A 124 11.19 7.58 -12.15
CA GLY A 124 11.64 8.96 -11.93
C GLY A 124 12.32 9.06 -10.56
N LEU A 125 13.56 8.59 -10.47
CA LEU A 125 14.33 8.50 -9.22
C LEU A 125 14.84 9.85 -8.71
N ASP A 126 14.37 10.96 -9.27
CA ASP A 126 14.67 12.33 -8.84
C ASP A 126 13.91 12.74 -7.57
N ARG A 127 12.89 11.96 -7.14
CA ARG A 127 12.13 12.18 -5.88
C ARG A 127 11.73 10.86 -5.19
N VAL A 128 12.70 10.11 -4.69
CA VAL A 128 12.44 8.95 -3.80
C VAL A 128 12.61 9.38 -2.35
N ASP A 129 11.51 9.47 -1.61
CA ASP A 129 11.57 9.42 -0.15
C ASP A 129 12.08 8.02 0.24
N GLU A 130 13.25 7.97 0.86
CA GLU A 130 13.87 6.73 1.29
C GLU A 130 12.96 6.07 2.35
N TYR A 131 12.43 4.89 2.04
CA TYR A 131 11.60 4.16 3.01
C TYR A 131 12.47 3.49 4.05
N HIS A 132 12.56 4.12 5.21
CA HIS A 132 13.06 3.50 6.42
C HIS A 132 11.88 2.87 7.17
N PRO A 133 11.73 1.53 7.17
CA PRO A 133 10.66 0.85 7.90
C PRO A 133 10.74 1.06 9.42
N GLU A 134 11.81 1.69 9.91
CA GLU A 134 12.07 1.97 11.32
C GLU A 134 11.90 3.47 11.69
N GLU A 135 11.64 4.35 10.71
CA GLU A 135 11.56 5.80 10.93
C GLU A 135 10.14 6.40 10.79
N GLU A 136 9.11 5.62 10.42
CA GLU A 136 7.71 6.05 10.59
C GLU A 136 7.25 5.88 12.04
N ILE A 137 7.85 6.67 12.94
CA ILE A 137 7.16 7.18 14.12
C ILE A 137 6.89 8.65 13.80
N PRO A 138 5.65 9.05 13.48
CA PRO A 138 5.30 10.46 13.48
C PRO A 138 5.63 11.01 14.87
N ASP A 139 6.53 11.99 14.92
CA ASP A 139 7.06 12.66 16.10
C ASP A 139 6.11 12.60 17.31
N ALA A 140 6.27 11.57 18.16
CA ALA A 140 5.67 11.58 19.49
C ALA A 140 6.42 12.57 20.40
N ASP A 141 7.65 12.94 20.02
CA ASP A 141 8.54 13.80 20.80
C ASP A 141 8.45 15.29 20.41
N ARG A 142 7.80 15.65 19.29
CA ARG A 142 7.69 17.06 18.84
C ARG A 142 6.42 17.78 19.30
N LEU A 143 5.58 17.12 20.11
CA LEU A 143 4.47 17.78 20.80
C LEU A 143 4.95 18.60 22.01
N GLU A 144 6.13 18.31 22.56
CA GLU A 144 6.68 19.04 23.71
C GLU A 144 7.26 20.41 23.31
N GLU A 145 7.61 20.62 22.04
CA GLU A 145 8.21 21.87 21.55
C GLU A 145 7.16 23.00 21.38
N TYR A 146 5.88 22.64 21.28
CA TYR A 146 4.75 23.56 21.02
C TYR A 146 3.68 23.56 22.12
N ALA A 147 3.87 22.77 23.16
CA ALA A 147 3.06 22.83 24.36
C ALA A 147 3.57 23.98 25.25
N ASP A 148 2.66 24.78 25.78
CA ASP A 148 3.02 25.76 26.81
C ASP A 148 3.44 25.05 28.12
N GLU A 149 3.82 25.83 29.13
CA GLU A 149 4.24 25.30 30.44
C GLU A 149 3.19 24.42 31.16
N ASN A 150 1.96 24.36 30.65
CA ASN A 150 0.86 23.55 31.16
C ASN A 150 0.48 22.36 30.26
N GLY A 151 1.16 22.18 29.13
CA GLY A 151 0.90 21.05 28.22
C GLY A 151 -0.18 21.31 27.17
N GLU A 152 -0.65 22.56 27.00
CA GLU A 152 -1.68 22.90 26.01
C GLU A 152 -1.03 23.42 24.71
N VAL A 153 -1.50 22.90 23.57
CA VAL A 153 -1.03 23.28 22.23
C VAL A 153 -1.91 24.43 21.72
N SER A 154 -1.30 25.54 21.31
CA SER A 154 -2.03 26.73 20.86
C SER A 154 -2.72 26.53 19.50
N ASP A 155 -3.86 27.21 19.30
CA ASP A 155 -4.60 27.21 18.03
C ASP A 155 -3.76 27.73 16.84
N GLU A 156 -2.76 28.58 17.11
CA GLU A 156 -1.79 29.08 16.12
C GLU A 156 -0.83 27.99 15.63
N ALA A 157 -0.35 27.13 16.54
CA ALA A 157 0.53 26.01 16.20
C ALA A 157 -0.21 24.91 15.44
N ALA A 158 -1.48 24.67 15.78
CA ALA A 158 -2.34 23.74 15.04
C ALA A 158 -2.61 24.20 13.60
N ALA A 159 -2.72 25.52 13.38
CA ALA A 159 -2.90 26.10 12.05
C ALA A 159 -1.62 26.01 11.18
N GLU A 160 -0.44 26.14 11.78
CA GLU A 160 0.86 26.02 11.09
C GLU A 160 1.13 24.57 10.63
N LEU A 161 0.74 23.59 11.45
CA LEU A 161 0.78 22.15 11.11
C LEU A 161 -0.15 21.77 9.95
N LEU A 162 -1.30 22.43 9.82
CA LEU A 162 -2.26 22.21 8.73
C LEU A 162 -1.88 22.95 7.43
N ALA A 163 -1.04 23.99 7.51
CA ALA A 163 -0.63 24.79 6.37
C ALA A 163 0.50 24.17 5.53
N HIS A 164 1.18 23.14 6.05
CA HIS A 164 2.16 22.37 5.30
C HIS A 164 1.48 21.25 4.48
N GLU A 165 0.76 21.64 3.42
CA GLU A 165 0.53 20.75 2.29
C GLU A 165 1.88 20.51 1.57
N PRO A 166 2.30 19.26 1.32
CA PRO A 166 3.53 19.01 0.59
C PRO A 166 3.38 19.44 -0.87
N ALA A 167 4.34 20.25 -1.33
CA ALA A 167 4.40 20.80 -2.68
C ALA A 167 4.54 19.71 -3.76
N ALA A 168 3.97 20.02 -4.94
CA ALA A 168 3.87 19.20 -6.16
C ALA A 168 5.19 18.62 -6.72
#